data_AF-B0VFB9-F1
#
_entry.id   AF-B0VFB9-F1
#
_cell.length_a   1.000
_cell.length_b   1.000
_cell.length_c   1.000
_cell.angle_alpha   90.00
_cell.angle_beta   90.00
_cell.angle_gamma   90.00
#
_symmetry.space_group_name_H-M   'P 1'
#
loop_
_entity.id
_entity.type
_entity.pdbx_description
1 polymer ?
#
loop_
_entity_poly.entity_id
_entity_poly.type
_entity_poly.pdbx_seq_one_letter_code
_entity_poly.pdbx_strand_id
1 'polypeptide(L)' 'MPNKNSKAGHIPIRTCVVCKKKVDQKQLLNFFLTESGIVFDCNRIIQVRKFYLCPVADCFKGLAKWRKSHQKRKIR' A
#
# COMPACT_ATOMS: atom_id res chain seq x y z
N MET A 1 -12.60 31.94 -10.46
CA MET A 1 -11.26 31.36 -10.70
C MET A 1 -11.12 30.12 -9.83
N PRO A 2 -10.88 28.91 -10.38
CA PRO A 2 -10.65 27.74 -9.54
C PRO A 2 -9.39 27.98 -8.70
N ASN A 3 -9.48 27.65 -7.41
CA ASN A 3 -8.38 27.79 -6.45
C ASN A 3 -7.13 27.07 -6.98
N LYS A 4 -6.06 27.83 -7.28
CA LYS A 4 -4.77 27.33 -7.80
C LYS A 4 -4.07 26.38 -6.81
N ASN A 5 -4.45 26.42 -5.54
CA ASN A 5 -4.01 25.52 -4.47
C ASN A 5 -4.91 24.28 -4.30
N SER A 6 -6.01 24.17 -5.05
CA SER A 6 -6.83 22.96 -4.98
C SER A 6 -6.06 21.80 -5.62
N LYS A 7 -5.75 20.78 -4.82
CA LYS A 7 -5.24 19.49 -5.32
C LYS A 7 -6.35 18.66 -5.97
N ALA A 8 -7.36 19.32 -6.54
CA ALA A 8 -8.48 18.67 -7.20
C ALA A 8 -7.93 17.83 -8.36
N GLY A 9 -8.20 16.53 -8.34
CA GLY A 9 -7.68 15.59 -9.33
C GLY A 9 -6.25 15.06 -9.07
N HIS A 10 -5.55 15.50 -8.03
CA HIS A 10 -4.23 14.94 -7.70
C HIS A 10 -4.35 13.47 -7.29
N ILE A 11 -3.70 12.59 -8.04
CA ILE A 11 -3.61 11.16 -7.70
C ILE A 11 -2.36 10.95 -6.84
N PRO A 12 -2.48 10.42 -5.61
CA PRO A 12 -1.32 10.15 -4.78
C PRO A 12 -0.41 9.10 -5.41
N ILE A 13 0.90 9.37 -5.42
CA ILE A 13 1.93 8.38 -5.76
C ILE A 13 2.24 7.56 -4.51
N ARG A 14 2.29 6.23 -4.66
CA ARG A 14 2.54 5.27 -3.58
C ARG A 14 3.64 4.29 -3.98
N THR A 15 4.25 3.69 -2.97
CA THR A 15 5.41 2.80 -3.13
C THR A 15 5.03 1.37 -2.79
N CYS A 16 5.30 0.43 -3.69
CA CYS A 16 5.17 -0.98 -3.40
C CYS A 16 6.12 -1.40 -2.28
N VAL A 17 5.61 -2.10 -1.27
CA VAL A 17 6.43 -2.51 -0.12
C VAL A 17 7.49 -3.56 -0.47
N VAL A 18 7.28 -4.31 -1.56
CA VAL A 18 8.20 -5.35 -2.05
C VAL A 18 9.21 -4.79 -3.03
N CYS A 19 8.79 -4.40 -4.24
CA CYS A 19 9.71 -3.97 -5.30
C CYS A 19 10.13 -2.51 -5.24
N LYS A 20 9.58 -1.71 -4.31
CA LYS A 20 9.88 -0.27 -4.13
C LYS A 20 9.55 0.64 -5.31
N LYS A 21 8.87 0.15 -6.36
CA LYS A 21 8.37 0.97 -7.46
C LYS A 21 7.38 2.02 -6.93
N LYS A 22 7.54 3.26 -7.40
CA LYS A 22 6.62 4.39 -7.14
C LYS A 22 5.68 4.54 -8.33
N VAL A 23 4.37 4.42 -8.09
CA VAL A 23 3.34 4.56 -9.12
C VAL A 23 2.08 5.17 -8.51
N ASP A 24 1.13 5.53 -9.36
CA ASP A 24 -0.18 6.00 -8.91
C ASP A 24 -0.84 5.00 -7.97
N GLN A 25 -1.47 5.49 -6.91
CA GLN A 25 -2.18 4.69 -5.93
C GLN A 25 -3.17 3.71 -6.56
N LYS A 26 -3.83 4.13 -7.66
CA LYS A 26 -4.82 3.34 -8.39
C LYS A 26 -4.23 2.07 -9.02
N GLN A 27 -2.93 2.06 -9.32
CA GLN A 27 -2.22 0.92 -9.91
C GLN A 27 -1.75 -0.11 -8.86
N LEU A 28 -1.91 0.17 -7.57
CA LEU A 28 -1.48 -0.71 -6.48
C LEU A 28 -2.68 -1.23 -5.69
N LEU A 29 -2.57 -2.48 -5.28
CA LEU A 29 -3.44 -3.06 -4.26
C LEU A 29 -3.07 -2.45 -2.92
N ASN A 30 -4.04 -1.94 -2.16
CA ASN A 30 -3.82 -1.54 -0.77
C ASN A 30 -4.25 -2.66 0.18
N PHE A 31 -3.51 -2.79 1.26
CA PHE A 31 -3.81 -3.76 2.31
C PHE A 31 -3.41 -3.20 3.67
N PHE A 32 -3.87 -3.85 4.73
CA PHE A 32 -3.45 -3.59 6.10
C PHE A 32 -3.17 -4.90 6.82
N LEU A 33 -2.48 -4.80 7.94
CA LEU A 33 -2.13 -5.94 8.77
C LEU A 33 -3.12 -6.02 9.93
N THR A 34 -3.65 -7.22 10.15
CA THR A 34 -4.38 -7.60 11.36
C THR A 34 -3.55 -8.62 12.13
N GLU A 35 -3.99 -8.99 13.33
CA GLU A 35 -3.38 -10.08 14.10
C GLU A 35 -3.41 -11.40 13.30
N SER A 36 -4.52 -11.66 12.62
CA SER A 36 -4.75 -12.88 11.85
C SER A 36 -4.01 -12.88 10.50
N GLY A 37 -3.70 -11.73 9.90
CA GLY A 37 -3.36 -11.74 8.48
C GLY A 37 -3.08 -10.42 7.79
N ILE A 38 -3.04 -10.53 6.47
CA ILE A 38 -3.08 -9.41 5.52
C ILE A 38 -4.51 -9.33 5.00
N VAL A 39 -5.11 -8.14 5.03
CA VAL A 39 -6.43 -7.88 4.46
C VAL A 39 -6.30 -6.85 3.35
N PHE A 40 -6.70 -7.23 2.14
CA PHE A 40 -6.79 -6.32 1.00
C PHE A 40 -8.10 -5.54 1.06
N ASP A 41 -8.01 -4.22 0.87
CA ASP A 41 -9.17 -3.31 0.93
C ASP A 41 -9.47 -2.78 -0.48
N CYS A 42 -10.04 -3.64 -1.32
CA CYS A 42 -10.26 -3.37 -2.75
C CYS A 42 -11.04 -2.07 -2.99
N ASN A 43 -11.98 -1.74 -2.10
CA ASN A 43 -12.82 -0.54 -2.20
C ASN A 43 -12.21 0.71 -1.53
N ARG A 44 -11.12 0.55 -0.78
CA ARG A 44 -10.40 1.63 -0.08
C ARG A 44 -11.24 2.41 0.93
N ILE A 45 -12.15 1.72 1.60
CA ILE A 45 -13.13 2.34 2.52
C ILE A 45 -12.60 2.38 3.96
N ILE A 46 -11.72 1.44 4.33
CA ILE A 46 -11.35 1.24 5.73
C ILE A 46 -10.27 2.24 6.16
N GLN A 47 -10.57 3.05 7.18
CA GLN A 47 -9.72 4.14 7.69
C GLN A 47 -8.62 3.64 8.64
N VAL A 48 -7.66 2.89 8.10
CA VAL A 48 -6.48 2.39 8.82
C VAL A 48 -5.21 2.66 8.04
N ARG A 49 -4.04 2.59 8.69
CA ARG A 49 -2.76 2.71 7.99
C ARG A 49 -2.61 1.59 6.97
N LYS A 50 -2.55 1.96 5.69
CA LYS A 50 -2.40 1.04 4.56
C LYS A 50 -0.96 0.88 4.10
N PHE A 51 -0.68 -0.28 3.54
CA PHE A 51 0.48 -0.62 2.72
C PHE A 51 0.04 -0.87 1.28
N TYR A 52 0.98 -0.87 0.35
CA TYR A 52 0.69 -0.99 -1.08
C TYR A 52 1.54 -2.09 -1.73
N LEU A 53 0.96 -2.82 -2.66
CA LEU A 53 1.57 -3.94 -3.39
C LEU A 53 1.26 -3.83 -4.89
N CYS A 54 2.24 -4.14 -5.74
CA CYS A 54 1.97 -4.29 -7.17
C CYS A 54 1.13 -5.55 -7.43
N PRO A 55 0.15 -5.50 -8.36
CA PRO A 55 -0.69 -6.65 -8.72
C PRO A 55 0.05 -7.62 -9.67
N VAL A 56 1.24 -8.07 -9.29
CA VAL A 56 2.09 -8.98 -10.09
C VAL A 56 2.64 -10.10 -9.23
N ALA A 57 2.76 -11.30 -9.80
CA ALA A 57 3.11 -12.52 -9.07
C ALA A 57 4.40 -12.40 -8.23
N ASP A 58 5.43 -11.73 -8.75
CA ASP A 58 6.70 -11.57 -8.04
C ASP A 58 6.56 -10.73 -6.76
N CYS A 59 5.69 -9.73 -6.77
CA CYS A 59 5.40 -8.95 -5.57
C CYS A 59 4.63 -9.76 -4.54
N PHE A 60 3.72 -10.65 -4.96
CA PHE A 60 3.05 -11.57 -4.04
C PHE A 60 4.02 -12.56 -3.41
N LYS A 61 4.95 -13.15 -4.19
CA LYS A 61 6.00 -14.04 -3.67
C LYS A 61 6.86 -13.34 -2.61
N GLY A 62 7.21 -12.07 -2.83
CA GLY A 62 8.00 -11.28 -1.89
C GLY A 62 7.25 -10.78 -0.65
N LEU A 63 5.90 -10.82 -0.65
CA LEU A 63 5.07 -10.24 0.40
C LEU A 63 5.26 -10.94 1.75
N ALA A 64 5.37 -12.27 1.75
CA ALA A 64 5.57 -13.05 2.97
C ALA A 64 6.89 -12.68 3.68
N LYS A 65 7.98 -12.55 2.91
CA LYS A 65 9.30 -12.12 3.42
C LYS A 65 9.23 -10.70 3.98
N TRP A 66 8.55 -9.79 3.29
CA TRP A 66 8.35 -8.42 3.77
C TRP A 66 7.55 -8.38 5.08
N ARG A 67 6.47 -9.16 5.22
CA ARG A 67 5.66 -9.20 6.45
C ARG A 67 6.50 -9.61 7.66
N LYS A 68 7.30 -10.69 7.52
CA LYS A 68 8.19 -11.17 8.59
C LYS A 68 9.20 -10.10 9.02
N SER A 69 9.81 -9.39 8.07
CA SER A 69 10.78 -8.33 8.41
C SER A 69 10.10 -7.09 9.02
N HIS A 70 8.89 -6.75 8.58
CA HIS A 70 8.11 -5.65 9.15
C HIS A 70 7.70 -5.90 10.61
N GLN A 71 7.30 -7.14 10.94
CA GLN A 71 6.96 -7.54 12.32
C GLN A 71 8.18 -7.42 13.25
N LYS A 72 9.35 -7.92 12.84
CA LYS A 72 10.59 -7.80 13.64
C LYS A 72 10.94 -6.34 13.97
N ARG A 73 10.66 -5.41 13.05
CA ARG A 73 10.92 -3.97 13.26
C ARG A 73 9.94 -3.29 14.21
N LYS A 74 8.75 -3.87 14.43
CA LYS A 74 7.76 -3.35 15.38
C LYS A 74 8.05 -3.74 16.84
N ILE A 75 8.81 -4.82 17.04
CA ILE A 75 9.16 -5.36 18.37
C ILE A 75 10.40 -4.66 18.96
N ARG A 76 11.18 -3.99 18.10
CA ARG A 76 12.27 -3.09 18.52
C ARG A 76 11.73 -1.69 18.77
#